data_AF-A0A5B0K991-F1
#
_entry.id   AF-A0A5B0K991-F1
#
_cell.length_a   1.000
_cell.length_b   1.000
_cell.length_c   1.000
_cell.angle_alpha   90.00
_cell.angle_beta   90.00
_cell.angle_gamma   90.00
#
_symmetry.space_group_name_H-M   'P 1'
#
loop_
_entity.id
_entity.type
_entity.pdbx_description
1 polymer ?
#
loop_
_entity_poly.entity_id
_entity_poly.type
_entity_poly.pdbx_seq_one_letter_code
_entity_poly.pdbx_strand_id
1 'polypeptide(L)' 'MNIKFQQHVYQALLAEAKRQDKPLARLCNEILETAANIFDNTSDIKPALASKAKHNGEHNEQAKN' A
#
# COMPACT_ATOMS: atom_id res chain seq x y z
N MET A 1 -1.54 11.98 1.13
CA MET A 1 -1.72 10.53 1.40
C MET A 1 -0.62 10.08 2.34
N ASN A 2 -0.96 9.57 3.53
CA ASN A 2 0.02 9.05 4.50
C ASN A 2 -0.20 7.53 4.67
N ILE A 3 0.27 6.75 3.70
CA ILE A 3 0.17 5.29 3.72
C ILE A 3 1.50 4.72 4.21
N LYS A 4 1.43 3.88 5.24
CA LYS A 4 2.58 3.14 5.75
C LYS A 4 2.60 1.76 5.09
N PHE A 5 3.66 1.47 4.36
CA PHE A 5 3.90 0.16 3.78
C PHE A 5 4.86 -0.64 4.66
N GLN A 6 4.68 -1.96 4.69
CA GLN A 6 5.71 -2.86 5.21
C GLN A 6 7.01 -2.66 4.39
N GLN A 7 8.18 -2.79 5.02
CA GLN A 7 9.46 -2.45 4.39
C GLN A 7 9.68 -3.18 3.05
N HIS A 8 9.38 -4.48 2.98
CA HIS A 8 9.53 -5.26 1.75
C HIS A 8 8.60 -4.78 0.63
N VAL A 9 7.39 -4.34 0.96
CA VAL A 9 6.43 -3.76 0.00
C VAL A 9 6.92 -2.41 -0.50
N TYR A 10 7.40 -1.55 0.41
CA TYR A 10 7.95 -0.25 0.05
C TYR A 10 9.14 -0.36 -0.92
N GLN A 11 10.06 -1.30 -0.68
CA GLN A 11 11.22 -1.52 -1.55
C GLN A 11 10.82 -1.98 -2.96
N ALA A 12 9.85 -2.89 -3.06
CA ALA A 12 9.32 -3.33 -4.35
C ALA A 12 8.66 -2.17 -5.12
N LEU A 13 7.82 -1.37 -4.45
CA LEU A 13 7.18 -0.20 -5.06
C LEU A 13 8.22 0.84 -5.51
N LEU A 14 9.27 1.05 -4.71
CA LEU A 14 10.34 2.00 -5.05
C LEU A 14 11.16 1.53 -6.27
N ALA A 15 11.48 0.23 -6.34
CA ALA A 15 12.16 -0.34 -7.51
C ALA A 15 11.31 -0.19 -8.78
N GLU A 16 10.01 -0.43 -8.65
CA GLU A 16 9.07 -0.30 -9.77
C GLU A 16 8.87 1.14 -10.22
N ALA A 17 8.78 2.09 -9.28
CA ALA A 17 8.71 3.51 -9.59
C ALA A 17 9.95 4.00 -10.35
N LYS A 18 11.15 3.53 -9.95
CA LYS A 18 12.40 3.81 -10.66
C LYS A 18 12.42 3.19 -12.06
N ARG A 19 11.97 1.93 -12.19
CA ARG A 19 11.89 1.22 -13.48
C ARG A 19 10.99 1.97 -14.48
N GLN A 20 9.92 2.59 -13.99
CA GLN A 20 8.96 3.34 -14.80
C GLN A 20 9.27 4.86 -14.88
N ASP A 21 10.40 5.31 -14.34
CA ASP A 21 10.80 6.72 -14.26
C ASP A 21 9.67 7.65 -13.76
N LYS A 22 8.99 7.24 -12.67
CA LYS A 22 7.90 8.03 -12.09
C LYS A 22 8.05 8.23 -10.58
N PRO A 23 7.47 9.30 -10.01
CA PRO A 23 7.42 9.47 -8.57
C PRO A 23 6.66 8.32 -7.91
N LEU A 24 7.17 7.82 -6.78
CA LEU A 24 6.54 6.73 -6.03
C LEU A 24 5.07 7.02 -5.70
N ALA A 25 4.75 8.25 -5.32
CA ALA A 25 3.37 8.67 -5.04
C ALA A 25 2.44 8.53 -6.25
N ARG A 26 2.94 8.79 -7.47
CA ARG A 26 2.19 8.61 -8.72
C ARG A 26 1.86 7.14 -8.94
N LEU A 27 2.85 6.26 -8.77
CA LEU A 27 2.67 4.81 -8.87
C LEU A 27 1.65 4.30 -7.83
N CYS A 28 1.75 4.76 -6.57
CA CYS A 28 0.80 4.38 -5.53
C CYS A 28 -0.63 4.80 -5.88
N ASN A 29 -0.84 6.01 -6.40
CA ASN A 29 -2.17 6.45 -6.83
C ASN A 29 -2.71 5.60 -7.98
N GLU A 30 -1.91 5.29 -9.00
CA GLU A 30 -2.32 4.45 -10.13
C GLU A 30 -2.70 3.02 -9.67
N ILE A 31 -1.95 2.44 -8.74
CA ILE A 31 -2.27 1.14 -8.14
C ILE A 31 -3.60 1.20 -7.39
N LEU A 32 -3.81 2.24 -6.58
CA LEU A 32 -5.05 2.42 -5.81
C LEU A 32 -6.25 2.67 -6.71
N GLU A 33 -6.11 3.48 -7.76
CA GLU A 33 -7.15 3.73 -8.77
C GLU A 33 -7.51 2.44 -9.52
N THR A 34 -6.50 1.67 -9.93
CA THR A 34 -6.72 0.37 -10.60
C THR A 34 -7.43 -0.61 -9.68
N ALA A 35 -7.01 -0.68 -8.41
CA ALA A 35 -7.65 -1.55 -7.42
C ALA A 35 -9.10 -1.12 -7.18
N ALA A 36 -9.37 0.17 -7.00
CA ALA A 36 -10.72 0.70 -6.84
C ALA A 36 -11.60 0.36 -8.04
N ASN A 37 -11.11 0.56 -9.26
CA ASN A 37 -11.84 0.21 -10.48
C ASN A 37 -12.15 -1.28 -10.56
N ILE A 38 -11.25 -2.17 -10.14
CA ILE A 38 -11.51 -3.60 -10.07
C ILE A 38 -12.64 -3.87 -9.06
N PHE A 39 -12.59 -3.30 -7.86
CA PHE A 39 -13.63 -3.50 -6.85
C PHE A 39 -14.99 -2.95 -7.27
N ASP A 40 -15.04 -1.78 -7.92
CA ASP A 40 -16.29 -1.16 -8.35
C ASP A 40 -16.97 -1.92 -9.50
N ASN A 41 -16.18 -2.56 -10.38
CA ASN A 41 -16.69 -3.23 -11.57
C ASN A 41 -16.78 -4.76 -11.44
N THR A 42 -16.46 -5.34 -10.27
CA THR A 42 -16.58 -6.78 -10.06
C THR A 42 -17.62 -7.11 -8.99
N SER A 43 -18.84 -7.43 -9.43
CA SER A 43 -19.96 -7.80 -8.56
C SER A 43 -19.76 -9.10 -7.75
N ASP A 44 -18.76 -9.91 -8.10
CA ASP A 44 -18.45 -11.20 -7.46
C ASP A 44 -17.22 -11.20 -6.55
N ILE A 45 -16.45 -10.10 -6.49
CA ILE A 45 -15.32 -10.01 -5.55
C ILE A 45 -15.86 -9.55 -4.19
N LYS A 46 -16.28 -10.51 -3.35
CA LYS A 46 -16.42 -10.28 -1.90
C LYS A 46 -15.01 -10.24 -1.31
N PRO A 47 -14.45 -9.09 -0.90
CA PRO A 47 -13.06 -9.05 -0.50
C PRO A 47 -12.93 -9.73 0.87
N ALA A 48 -12.46 -10.97 0.90
CA ALA A 48 -11.92 -11.58 2.11
C ALA A 48 -10.51 -11.02 2.38
N LEU A 49 -10.34 -9.70 2.44
CA LEU A 49 -9.03 -9.05 2.53
C LEU A 49 -9.03 -7.95 3.60
N ALA A 50 -9.40 -8.31 4.83
CA ALA A 50 -9.00 -7.59 6.04
C ALA A 50 -9.01 -8.43 7.33
N SER A 51 -9.32 -9.73 7.31
CA SER A 51 -9.47 -10.52 8.55
C SER A 51 -8.19 -11.20 9.07
N LYS A 52 -7.03 -11.08 8.40
CA LYS A 52 -5.79 -11.78 8.84
C LYS A 52 -4.50 -10.95 8.82
N ALA A 53 -4.57 -9.63 8.63
CA ALA A 53 -3.43 -8.79 8.99
C ALA A 53 -3.43 -8.60 10.51
N LYS A 54 -2.69 -9.44 11.25
CA LYS A 54 -2.38 -9.13 12.64
C LYS A 54 -1.68 -7.77 12.64
N HIS A 55 -2.21 -6.85 13.44
CA HIS A 55 -1.68 -5.49 13.60
C HIS A 55 -0.35 -5.55 14.37
N ASN A 56 0.72 -6.03 13.74
CA ASN A 56 2.07 -5.94 14.31
C ASN A 56 2.70 -4.62 13.88
N GLY A 57 2.21 -3.55 14.49
CA GLY A 57 2.84 -2.24 14.52
C GLY A 57 2.99 -1.83 15.98
N GLU A 58 3.81 -2.56 16.72
CA GLU A 58 4.19 -2.19 18.09
C GLU A 58 4.81 -0.79 18.09
N HIS A 59 4.41 -0.01 19.11
CA HIS A 59 4.91 1.31 19.44
C HIS A 59 6.43 1.42 19.27
N ASN A 60 6.88 2.53 18.69
CA ASN A 60 8.08 3.15 19.21
C ASN A 60 7.79 4.63 19.43
N GLU A 61 7.31 4.91 20.64
CA GLU A 61 7.21 6.25 21.20
C GLU A 61 8.60 6.85 21.26
N GLN A 62 8.73 8.06 20.70
CA GLN A 62 9.85 8.94 20.93
C GLN A 62 10.00 9.20 22.44
N ALA A 63 10.88 8.46 23.11
CA ALA A 63 11.46 8.90 24.36
C ALA A 63 12.57 9.91 24.03
N LYS A 64 12.19 11.19 24.03
CA LYS A 64 13.14 12.29 24.22
C LYS A 64 13.67 12.21 25.64
N ASN A 65 14.98 12.11 25.80
CA ASN A 65 15.78 12.94 26.71
C ASN A 65 17.27 12.76 26.41
#